data_AF-A0AAD6ZBX0-F1
#
_entry.id   AF-A0AAD6ZBX0-F1
#
_cell.length_a   1.000
_cell.length_b   1.000
_cell.length_c   1.000
_cell.angle_alpha   90.00
_cell.angle_beta   90.00
_cell.angle_gamma   90.00
#
_symmetry.space_group_name_H-M   'P 1'
#
loop_
_entity.id
_entity.type
_entity.pdbx_description
1 polymer ?
#
loop_
_entity_poly.entity_id
_entity_poly.type
_entity_poly.pdbx_seq_one_letter_code
_entity_poly.pdbx_strand_id
1 'polypeptide(L)'
;MSSPTLHPLLRYSQHDGELGHCCPLLWDLRESPRTARHVSAPDRTLSALELSQHATNPPVSLLRVTCGIFPQESWVAEAQNWLGVTVGNVLDAIFETVNTQITYPEWNQLCPKQQDRVNIVFDARWRRFMDAAQVRERGVLRSDCVLLHVLFAGLSLAPDMDATYLLTLKRPKR
;
A
#
# COMPACT_ATOMS: atom_id res chain seq x y z
N MET A 1 -13.31 25.03 2.39
CA MET A 1 -12.54 24.38 3.46
C MET A 1 -11.28 23.81 2.84
N SER A 2 -10.10 24.10 3.38
CA SER A 2 -8.84 23.59 2.83
C SER A 2 -8.74 22.09 3.10
N SER A 3 -8.35 21.30 2.10
CA SER A 3 -8.11 19.87 2.27
C SER A 3 -6.99 19.64 3.29
N PRO A 4 -7.09 18.60 4.14
CA PRO A 4 -6.04 18.28 5.12
C PRO A 4 -4.72 17.99 4.42
N THR A 5 -3.62 18.47 5.01
CA THR A 5 -2.27 18.23 4.49
C THR A 5 -1.76 16.88 4.99
N LEU A 6 -1.33 16.01 4.08
CA LEU A 6 -0.82 14.68 4.43
C LEU A 6 0.57 14.73 5.07
N HIS A 7 0.84 13.81 6.00
CA HIS A 7 2.13 13.65 6.67
C HIS A 7 3.27 13.40 5.67
N PRO A 8 4.47 14.00 5.86
CA PRO A 8 5.59 13.84 4.94
C PRO A 8 5.99 12.39 4.67
N LEU A 9 5.87 11.50 5.67
CA LEU A 9 6.16 10.05 5.51
C LEU A 9 5.21 9.32 4.56
N LEU A 10 4.02 9.88 4.32
CA LEU A 10 3.01 9.27 3.46
C LEU A 10 2.91 10.00 2.12
N ARG A 11 3.45 11.21 1.99
CA ARG A 11 3.23 12.07 0.82
C ARG A 11 4.03 11.59 -0.40
N TYR A 12 3.33 11.50 -1.52
CA TYR A 12 3.94 11.34 -2.83
C TYR A 12 4.61 12.63 -3.31
N SER A 13 5.81 12.51 -3.87
CA SER A 13 6.57 13.54 -4.55
C SER A 13 6.84 13.10 -5.99
N GLN A 14 6.47 13.95 -6.94
CA GLN A 14 6.82 13.78 -8.36
C GLN A 14 8.31 13.99 -8.64
N HIS A 15 9.04 14.61 -7.72
CA HIS A 15 10.48 14.78 -7.82
C HIS A 15 11.16 13.56 -7.20
N ASP A 16 12.10 12.98 -7.93
CA ASP A 16 13.00 11.95 -7.42
C ASP A 16 13.74 12.52 -6.21
N GLY A 17 13.37 12.06 -5.01
CA GLY A 17 14.09 12.36 -3.78
C GLY A 17 15.39 11.55 -3.70
N GLU A 18 15.94 11.45 -2.49
CA GLU A 18 17.11 10.61 -2.23
C GLU A 18 16.92 9.19 -2.79
N LEU A 19 17.96 8.67 -3.45
CA LEU A 19 17.97 7.33 -4.08
C LEU A 19 16.89 7.10 -5.17
N GLY A 20 16.28 8.17 -5.71
CA GLY A 20 15.20 8.07 -6.70
C GLY A 20 13.92 7.49 -6.10
N HIS A 21 13.61 7.88 -4.87
CA HIS A 21 12.34 7.57 -4.20
C HIS A 21 11.40 8.77 -4.25
N CYS A 22 10.14 8.52 -4.61
CA CYS A 22 9.06 9.51 -4.62
C CYS A 22 8.47 9.79 -3.22
N CYS A 23 8.99 9.15 -2.17
CA CYS A 23 8.52 9.26 -0.80
C CYS A 23 9.69 8.93 0.14
N PRO A 24 9.81 9.61 1.31
CA PRO A 24 10.88 9.32 2.28
C PRO A 24 10.76 7.93 2.94
N LEU A 25 9.69 7.17 2.65
CA LEU A 25 9.47 5.83 3.16
C LEU A 25 9.89 4.76 2.14
N LEU A 26 10.70 3.80 2.60
CA LEU A 26 10.96 2.53 1.93
C LEU A 26 10.16 1.44 2.65
N TRP A 27 9.18 0.88 1.97
CA TRP A 27 8.35 -0.20 2.49
C TRP A 27 7.86 -1.09 1.35
N ASP A 28 7.95 -2.41 1.53
CA ASP A 28 7.35 -3.41 0.64
C ASP A 28 5.98 -3.78 1.20
N LEU A 29 4.94 -3.59 0.40
CA LEU A 29 3.55 -3.79 0.83
C LEU A 29 3.24 -5.24 1.26
N ARG A 30 4.09 -6.19 0.89
CA ARG A 30 3.96 -7.60 1.27
C ARG A 30 4.53 -7.88 2.65
N GLU A 31 5.30 -6.95 3.21
CA GLU A 31 5.89 -7.07 4.54
C GLU A 31 5.10 -6.27 5.57
N SER A 32 5.19 -6.68 6.83
CA SER A 32 4.57 -5.95 7.93
C SER A 32 4.97 -4.46 7.90
N PRO A 33 4.06 -3.52 8.19
CA PRO A 33 4.38 -2.09 8.33
C PRO A 33 5.52 -1.80 9.31
N ARG A 34 5.82 -2.72 10.23
CA ARG A 34 6.97 -2.63 11.14
C ARG A 34 8.33 -2.71 10.43
N THR A 35 8.38 -3.21 9.20
CA THR A 35 9.61 -3.24 8.39
C THR A 35 9.82 -1.94 7.62
N ALA A 36 8.85 -1.02 7.63
CA ALA A 36 8.96 0.27 6.98
C ALA A 36 10.11 1.08 7.58
N ARG A 37 10.88 1.73 6.71
CA ARG A 37 12.16 2.37 7.02
C ARG A 37 12.29 3.68 6.25
N HIS A 38 13.11 4.59 6.77
CA HIS A 38 13.45 5.80 6.03
C HIS A 38 14.36 5.48 4.86
N VAL A 39 14.17 6.17 3.75
CA VAL A 39 15.08 6.07 2.60
C VAL A 39 16.48 6.57 2.96
N SER A 40 16.57 7.61 3.80
CA SER A 40 17.83 8.18 4.28
C SER A 40 18.55 7.32 5.33
N ALA A 41 17.85 6.36 5.94
CA ALA A 41 18.37 5.46 6.97
C ALA A 41 17.79 4.04 6.82
N PRO A 42 18.18 3.31 5.76
CA PRO A 42 17.56 2.02 5.41
C PRO A 42 17.81 0.92 6.45
N ASP A 43 18.83 1.05 7.29
CA ASP A 43 19.14 0.07 8.34
C ASP A 43 18.25 0.21 9.58
N ARG A 44 17.38 1.24 9.63
CA ARG A 44 16.53 1.54 10.78
C ARG A 44 15.07 1.57 10.40
N THR A 45 14.27 0.76 11.08
CA THR A 45 12.81 0.80 10.99
C THR A 45 12.24 2.04 11.65
N LEU A 46 11.04 2.45 11.24
CA LEU A 46 10.30 3.52 11.93
C LEU A 46 10.10 3.17 13.41
N SER A 47 10.25 4.17 14.26
CA SER A 47 9.94 4.06 15.69
C SER A 47 8.43 4.04 15.94
N ALA A 48 8.03 3.53 17.11
CA ALA A 48 6.64 3.61 17.55
C ALA A 48 6.12 5.05 17.63
N LEU A 49 6.99 6.00 17.97
CA LEU A 49 6.65 7.42 18.02
C LEU A 49 6.31 7.96 16.62
N GLU A 50 7.12 7.65 15.61
CA GLU A 50 6.88 8.05 14.22
C GLU A 50 5.59 7.43 13.67
N LEU A 51 5.36 6.15 13.94
CA LEU A 51 4.11 5.47 13.56
C LEU A 51 2.87 6.07 14.26
N SER A 52 3.04 6.65 15.45
CA SER A 52 1.93 7.27 16.21
C SER A 52 1.59 8.70 15.77
N GLN A 53 2.41 9.33 14.92
CA GLN A 53 2.14 10.66 14.39
C GLN A 53 0.87 10.66 13.52
N HIS A 54 0.09 11.75 13.57
CA HIS A 54 -1.11 11.88 12.73
C HIS A 54 -0.75 11.86 11.24
N ALA A 55 -1.53 11.11 10.46
CA ALA A 55 -1.37 10.99 9.01
C ALA A 55 -1.71 12.29 8.27
N THR A 56 -2.44 13.20 8.91
CA THR A 56 -2.92 14.45 8.32
C THR A 56 -2.85 15.60 9.33
N ASN A 57 -2.76 16.83 8.81
CA ASN A 57 -2.92 18.06 9.56
C ASN A 57 -3.92 18.99 8.85
N PRO A 58 -5.08 19.33 9.46
CA PRO A 58 -5.55 18.85 10.76
C PRO A 58 -5.82 17.33 10.77
N PRO A 59 -5.79 16.66 11.94
CA PRO A 59 -6.09 15.23 12.04
C PRO A 59 -7.52 14.91 11.60
N VAL A 60 -7.68 13.82 10.85
CA VAL A 60 -9.00 13.28 10.44
C VAL A 60 -9.26 11.93 11.08
N SER A 61 -10.52 11.58 11.33
CA SER A 61 -10.89 10.32 11.95
C SER A 61 -10.99 9.14 10.97
N LEU A 62 -11.11 9.44 9.67
CA LEU A 62 -11.21 8.47 8.59
C LEU A 62 -10.32 8.93 7.43
N LEU A 63 -9.50 8.01 6.92
CA LEU A 63 -8.69 8.21 5.72
C LEU A 63 -8.91 7.02 4.78
N ARG A 64 -9.33 7.28 3.55
CA ARG A 64 -9.52 6.26 2.52
C ARG A 64 -8.35 6.24 1.56
N VAL A 65 -7.86 5.06 1.23
CA VAL A 65 -6.80 4.86 0.25
C VAL A 65 -7.30 3.95 -0.87
N THR A 66 -7.17 4.41 -2.11
CA THR A 66 -7.50 3.65 -3.33
C THR A 66 -6.25 3.43 -4.18
N CYS A 67 -6.28 2.48 -5.11
CA CYS A 67 -5.18 2.19 -6.01
C CYS A 67 -5.75 1.94 -7.40
N GLY A 68 -5.24 2.66 -8.41
CA GLY A 68 -5.74 2.57 -9.78
C GLY A 68 -5.50 1.22 -10.49
N ILE A 69 -4.90 0.24 -9.81
CA ILE A 69 -4.74 -1.13 -10.33
C ILE A 69 -6.05 -1.92 -10.22
N PHE A 70 -6.87 -1.60 -9.24
CA PHE A 70 -8.16 -2.23 -9.01
C PHE A 70 -9.30 -1.24 -9.26
N PRO A 71 -10.50 -1.72 -9.63
CA PRO A 71 -11.67 -0.87 -9.65
C PRO A 71 -11.96 -0.30 -8.26
N GLN A 72 -12.35 0.98 -8.22
CA GLN A 72 -12.43 1.77 -6.99
C GLN A 72 -13.40 1.20 -5.94
N GLU A 73 -14.43 0.47 -6.38
CA GLU A 73 -15.48 -0.05 -5.49
C GLU A 73 -15.05 -1.27 -4.68
N SER A 74 -14.13 -2.09 -5.19
CA SER A 74 -13.72 -3.31 -4.49
C SER A 74 -12.47 -3.11 -3.63
N TRP A 75 -11.65 -2.12 -3.97
CA TRP A 75 -10.35 -1.90 -3.35
C TRP A 75 -10.29 -0.52 -2.68
N VAL A 76 -10.64 -0.50 -1.39
CA VAL A 76 -10.49 0.68 -0.52
C VAL A 76 -9.88 0.22 0.79
N ALA A 77 -8.72 0.76 1.14
CA ALA A 77 -8.17 0.63 2.48
C ALA A 77 -8.69 1.78 3.35
N GLU A 78 -9.39 1.46 4.43
CA GLU A 78 -9.92 2.46 5.35
C GLU A 78 -9.13 2.44 6.66
N ALA A 79 -8.44 3.54 6.95
CA ALA A 79 -7.84 3.77 8.26
C ALA A 79 -8.80 4.59 9.12
N GLN A 80 -9.19 4.07 10.28
CA GLN A 80 -10.13 4.72 11.19
C GLN A 80 -9.53 4.86 12.58
N ASN A 81 -9.62 6.07 13.15
CA ASN A 81 -9.21 6.36 14.52
C ASN A 81 -9.92 7.63 15.01
N TRP A 82 -10.73 7.52 16.06
CA TRP A 82 -11.51 8.64 16.59
C TRP A 82 -10.65 9.80 17.13
N LEU A 83 -9.41 9.53 17.54
CA LEU A 83 -8.43 10.54 17.98
C LEU A 83 -7.66 11.18 16.82
N GLY A 84 -7.86 10.69 15.59
CA GLY A 84 -7.10 11.08 14.42
C GLY A 84 -6.24 9.94 13.90
N VAL A 85 -6.42 9.59 12.64
CA VAL A 85 -5.66 8.55 11.92
C VAL A 85 -4.17 8.82 12.00
N THR A 86 -3.39 7.80 12.35
CA THR A 86 -1.92 7.88 12.42
C THR A 86 -1.26 7.30 11.17
N VAL A 87 0.04 7.57 11.01
CA VAL A 87 0.87 6.95 9.95
C VAL A 87 0.78 5.42 10.03
N GLY A 88 0.90 4.87 11.24
CA GLY A 88 0.77 3.42 11.47
C GLY A 88 -0.60 2.89 11.03
N ASN A 89 -1.70 3.56 11.39
CA ASN A 89 -3.04 3.14 10.97
C ASN A 89 -3.18 3.07 9.44
N VAL A 90 -2.59 4.03 8.72
CA VAL A 90 -2.61 4.03 7.24
C VAL A 90 -1.83 2.86 6.66
N LEU A 91 -0.61 2.61 7.17
CA LEU A 91 0.22 1.51 6.67
C LEU A 91 -0.41 0.14 6.99
N ASP A 92 -0.98 -0.02 8.19
CA ASP A 92 -1.71 -1.23 8.59
C ASP A 92 -2.93 -1.47 7.69
N ALA A 93 -3.76 -0.45 7.45
CA ALA A 93 -4.92 -0.56 6.56
C ALA A 93 -4.52 -0.97 5.13
N ILE A 94 -3.46 -0.38 4.58
CA ILE A 94 -2.93 -0.76 3.27
C ILE A 94 -2.45 -2.21 3.29
N PHE A 95 -1.67 -2.60 4.30
CA PHE A 95 -1.12 -3.95 4.46
C PHE A 95 -2.21 -5.01 4.52
N GLU A 96 -3.23 -4.81 5.36
CA GLU A 96 -4.36 -5.72 5.50
C GLU A 96 -5.13 -5.85 4.18
N THR A 97 -5.36 -4.71 3.50
CA THR A 97 -6.06 -4.67 2.21
C THR A 97 -5.31 -5.45 1.14
N VAL A 98 -3.98 -5.32 1.02
CA VAL A 98 -3.21 -6.06 0.00
C VAL A 98 -2.98 -7.53 0.35
N ASN A 99 -3.10 -7.91 1.63
CA ASN A 99 -3.01 -9.29 2.09
C ASN A 99 -4.35 -10.02 2.07
N THR A 100 -5.42 -9.36 1.62
CA THR A 100 -6.73 -9.99 1.44
C THR A 100 -6.77 -10.76 0.12
N GLN A 101 -7.41 -11.94 0.14
CA GLN A 101 -7.66 -12.75 -1.04
C GLN A 101 -8.60 -12.00 -2.00
N ILE A 102 -8.28 -12.01 -3.29
CA ILE A 102 -9.20 -11.41 -4.28
C ILE A 102 -10.49 -12.23 -4.39
N THR A 103 -11.57 -11.54 -4.65
CA THR A 103 -12.88 -12.12 -4.91
C THR A 103 -13.03 -12.55 -6.38
N TYR A 104 -14.01 -13.41 -6.67
CA TYR A 104 -14.31 -13.82 -8.03
C TYR A 104 -14.71 -12.65 -8.96
N PRO A 105 -15.52 -11.65 -8.52
CA PRO A 105 -15.77 -10.46 -9.32
C PRO A 105 -14.50 -9.66 -9.64
N GLU A 106 -13.61 -9.46 -8.66
CA GLU A 106 -12.33 -8.76 -8.89
C GLU A 106 -11.46 -9.50 -9.91
N TRP A 107 -11.42 -10.83 -9.85
CA TRP A 107 -10.67 -11.64 -10.81
C TRP A 107 -11.21 -11.49 -12.23
N ASN A 108 -12.53 -11.51 -12.41
CA ASN A 108 -13.17 -11.41 -13.73
C ASN A 108 -13.05 -10.02 -14.36
N GLN A 109 -12.78 -8.98 -13.58
CA GLN A 109 -12.51 -7.64 -14.09
C GLN A 109 -11.10 -7.50 -14.68
N LEU A 110 -10.18 -8.41 -14.33
CA LEU A 110 -8.85 -8.46 -14.95
C LEU A 110 -8.96 -9.03 -16.36
N CYS A 111 -8.29 -8.40 -17.33
CA CYS A 111 -8.21 -9.00 -18.67
C CYS A 111 -7.38 -10.30 -18.64
N PRO A 112 -7.55 -11.23 -19.60
CA PRO A 112 -6.84 -12.51 -19.59
C PRO A 112 -5.31 -12.38 -19.45
N LYS A 113 -4.72 -11.39 -20.13
CA LYS A 113 -3.28 -11.10 -20.03
C LYS A 113 -2.85 -10.65 -18.63
N GLN A 114 -3.72 -9.95 -17.88
CA GLN A 114 -3.46 -9.62 -16.48
C GLN A 114 -3.58 -10.86 -15.62
N GLN A 115 -4.63 -11.66 -15.78
CA GLN A 115 -4.83 -12.92 -15.05
C GLN A 115 -3.61 -13.84 -15.16
N ASP A 116 -3.07 -14.04 -16.37
CA ASP A 116 -1.86 -14.85 -16.57
C ASP A 116 -0.66 -14.32 -15.78
N ARG A 117 -0.46 -13.00 -15.75
CA ARG A 117 0.65 -12.37 -15.02
C ARG A 117 0.46 -12.49 -13.51
N VAL A 118 -0.77 -12.38 -13.03
CA VAL A 118 -1.09 -12.58 -11.61
C VAL A 118 -0.85 -14.03 -11.22
N ASN A 119 -1.24 -15.00 -12.04
CA ASN A 119 -0.96 -16.42 -11.81
C ASN A 119 0.54 -16.71 -11.70
N ILE A 120 1.37 -16.09 -12.54
CA ILE A 120 2.84 -16.22 -12.46
C ILE A 120 3.36 -15.69 -11.11
N VAL A 121 2.84 -14.54 -10.64
CA VAL A 121 3.28 -13.93 -9.37
C VAL A 121 2.80 -14.75 -8.18
N PHE A 122 1.54 -15.20 -8.18
CA PHE A 122 0.97 -16.12 -7.21
C PHE A 122 1.80 -17.41 -7.12
N ASP A 123 2.12 -18.02 -8.26
CA ASP A 123 2.96 -19.22 -8.34
C ASP A 123 4.35 -19.02 -7.76
N ALA A 124 4.97 -17.90 -8.10
CA ALA A 124 6.26 -17.54 -7.55
C ALA A 124 6.19 -17.28 -6.03
N ARG A 125 5.08 -16.73 -5.52
CA ARG A 125 4.88 -16.47 -4.08
C ARG A 125 4.82 -17.78 -3.31
N TRP A 126 3.86 -18.66 -3.59
CA TRP A 126 3.64 -19.84 -2.75
C TRP A 126 4.80 -20.84 -2.82
N ARG A 127 5.53 -20.93 -3.94
CA ARG A 127 6.70 -21.82 -4.09
C ARG A 127 7.91 -21.41 -3.26
N ARG A 128 7.97 -20.16 -2.78
CA ARG A 128 9.09 -19.65 -1.97
C ARG A 128 8.95 -19.97 -0.48
N PHE A 129 7.76 -20.40 -0.04
CA PHE A 129 7.52 -20.72 1.36
C PHE A 129 7.80 -22.19 1.65
N MET A 130 8.32 -22.46 2.85
CA MET A 130 8.53 -23.82 3.34
C MET A 130 7.23 -24.62 3.41
N ASP A 131 6.13 -23.97 3.80
CA ASP A 131 4.77 -24.53 3.80
C ASP A 131 3.99 -24.09 2.55
N ALA A 132 4.39 -24.64 1.41
CA ALA A 132 3.84 -24.32 0.11
C ALA A 132 2.32 -24.60 0.00
N ALA A 133 1.83 -25.65 0.69
CA ALA A 133 0.43 -26.05 0.63
C ALA A 133 -0.47 -25.02 1.32
N GLN A 134 -0.12 -24.61 2.54
CA GLN A 134 -0.90 -23.62 3.29
C GLN A 134 -0.93 -22.26 2.60
N VAL A 135 0.18 -21.82 2.01
CA VAL A 135 0.23 -20.54 1.28
C VAL A 135 -0.59 -20.61 -0.01
N ARG A 136 -0.61 -21.76 -0.68
CA ARG A 136 -1.44 -21.98 -1.88
C ARG A 136 -2.93 -21.95 -1.56
N GLU A 137 -3.36 -22.47 -0.41
CA GLU A 137 -4.76 -22.45 0.04
C GLU A 137 -5.32 -21.04 0.25
N ARG A 138 -4.46 -20.06 0.59
CA ARG A 138 -4.86 -18.64 0.68
C ARG A 138 -5.23 -18.02 -0.66
N GLY A 139 -4.97 -18.73 -1.77
CA GLY A 139 -5.28 -18.29 -3.11
C GLY A 139 -4.55 -17.01 -3.51
N VAL A 140 -5.03 -16.38 -4.57
CA VAL A 140 -4.49 -15.12 -5.09
C VAL A 140 -4.80 -13.98 -4.13
N LEU A 141 -3.78 -13.24 -3.71
CA LEU A 141 -3.95 -12.05 -2.89
C LEU A 141 -3.96 -10.80 -3.77
N ARG A 142 -4.53 -9.71 -3.25
CA ARG A 142 -4.47 -8.40 -3.91
C ARG A 142 -3.02 -7.94 -4.17
N SER A 143 -2.08 -8.32 -3.30
CA SER A 143 -0.64 -8.10 -3.50
C SER A 143 -0.06 -8.85 -4.71
N ASP A 144 -0.66 -9.94 -5.17
CA ASP A 144 -0.22 -10.61 -6.41
C ASP A 144 -0.66 -9.81 -7.65
N CYS A 145 -1.78 -9.08 -7.56
CA CYS A 145 -2.32 -8.28 -8.66
C CYS A 145 -1.52 -7.00 -8.93
N VAL A 146 -0.77 -6.48 -7.95
CA VAL A 146 0.13 -5.34 -8.17
C VAL A 146 1.42 -5.72 -8.91
N LEU A 147 1.59 -7.02 -9.21
CA LEU A 147 2.69 -7.61 -9.98
C LEU A 147 4.07 -7.29 -9.37
N LEU A 148 4.85 -6.45 -10.05
CA LEU A 148 6.18 -6.04 -9.59
C LEU A 148 6.15 -4.68 -8.89
N HIS A 149 5.00 -3.99 -8.82
CA HIS A 149 4.86 -2.71 -8.15
C HIS A 149 4.55 -2.92 -6.67
N VAL A 150 5.51 -3.46 -5.93
CA VAL A 150 5.32 -3.88 -4.54
C VAL A 150 5.88 -2.89 -3.53
N LEU A 151 6.59 -1.85 -3.98
CA LEU A 151 7.16 -0.85 -3.09
C LEU A 151 6.23 0.36 -2.99
N PHE A 152 6.01 0.82 -1.76
CA PHE A 152 5.28 2.05 -1.48
C PHE A 152 6.04 3.25 -2.05
N ALA A 153 5.32 4.11 -2.78
CA ALA A 153 5.88 5.33 -3.36
C ALA A 153 5.21 6.61 -2.85
N GLY A 154 4.23 6.48 -1.94
CA GLY A 154 3.50 7.60 -1.36
C GLY A 154 2.02 7.61 -1.74
N LEU A 155 1.31 8.56 -1.14
CA LEU A 155 -0.09 8.87 -1.35
C LEU A 155 -0.23 10.30 -1.88
N SER A 156 -1.18 10.50 -2.79
CA SER A 156 -1.60 11.81 -3.26
C SER A 156 -3.11 11.96 -3.07
N LEU A 157 -3.62 13.19 -3.01
CA LEU A 157 -5.07 13.40 -3.00
C LEU A 157 -5.66 12.84 -4.31
N ALA A 158 -6.75 12.09 -4.22
CA ALA A 158 -7.48 11.69 -5.40
C ALA A 158 -8.31 12.88 -5.90
N PRO A 159 -8.26 13.22 -7.20
CA PRO A 159 -9.15 14.23 -7.75
C PRO A 159 -10.61 13.79 -7.59
N ASP A 160 -11.48 14.74 -7.26
CA ASP A 160 -12.94 14.57 -7.25
C ASP A 160 -13.50 13.55 -6.22
N MET A 161 -12.69 13.12 -5.24
CA MET A 161 -13.14 12.26 -4.14
C MET A 161 -12.77 12.85 -2.78
N ASP A 162 -13.78 13.20 -1.98
CA ASP A 162 -13.57 13.74 -0.64
C ASP A 162 -12.81 12.75 0.25
N ALA A 163 -11.76 13.24 0.92
CA ALA A 163 -10.93 12.52 1.88
C ALA A 163 -10.34 11.18 1.39
N THR A 164 -10.20 11.01 0.07
CA THR A 164 -9.65 9.81 -0.55
C THR A 164 -8.27 10.09 -1.14
N TYR A 165 -7.34 9.18 -0.89
CA TYR A 165 -5.96 9.28 -1.32
C TYR A 165 -5.63 8.15 -2.30
N LEU A 166 -4.93 8.49 -3.37
CA LEU A 166 -4.43 7.55 -4.35
C LEU A 166 -3.07 7.01 -3.90
N LEU A 167 -2.97 5.70 -3.77
CA LEU A 167 -1.73 4.97 -3.52
C LEU A 167 -0.91 4.85 -4.81
N THR A 168 0.31 5.37 -4.75
CA THR A 168 1.31 5.18 -5.81
C THR A 168 2.28 4.07 -5.42
N LEU A 169 2.55 3.19 -6.37
CA LEU A 169 3.44 2.03 -6.20
C LEU A 169 4.59 2.09 -7.18
N LYS A 170 5.73 1.54 -6.80
CA LYS A 170 6.93 1.45 -7.64
C LYS A 170 7.50 0.04 -7.67
N ARG A 171 8.32 -0.22 -8.68
CA ARG A 171 9.08 -1.47 -8.78
C ARG A 171 10.41 -1.36 -8.05
N PRO A 172 10.90 -2.44 -7.42
CA PRO A 172 12.30 -2.52 -7.03
C PRO A 172 13.22 -2.32 -8.25
N LYS A 173 14.24 -1.46 -8.13
CA LYS A 173 15.29 -1.36 -9.15
C LYS A 173 16.12 -2.66 -9.09
N ARG A 174 16.41 -3.25 -10.26
CA ARG A 174 17.29 -4.41 -10.39
C ARG A 174 18.74 -3.97 -10.47
#